data_AF-I4CC83-F1
#
_entry.id   AF-I4CC83-F1
#
_cell.length_a   1.000
_cell.length_b   1.000
_cell.length_c   1.000
_cell.angle_alpha   90.00
_cell.angle_beta   90.00
_cell.angle_gamma   90.00
#
_symmetry.space_group_name_H-M   'P 1'
#
loop_
_entity.id
_entity.type
_entity.pdbx_description
1 polymer ?
#
loop_
_entity_poly.entity_id
_entity_poly.type
_entity_poly.pdbx_seq_one_letter_code
_entity_poly.pdbx_strand_id
1 'polypeptide(L)' 'MERIVSLEEMRKSVETLTAIARQLYEASEDFPAVNRNSKRVLASLEMLRINIEEA' A
#
# COMPACT_ATOMS: atom_id res chain seq x y z
N MET A 1 26.88 -1.31 -3.58
CA MET A 1 25.66 -1.34 -4.41
C MET A 1 24.92 -0.06 -4.12
N GLU A 2 24.89 0.90 -5.04
CA GLU A 2 24.09 2.13 -4.84
C GLU A 2 22.63 1.71 -4.64
N ARG A 3 21.97 2.26 -3.62
CA ARG A 3 20.53 2.07 -3.46
C ARG A 3 19.87 2.77 -4.65
N ILE A 4 19.28 1.97 -5.54
CA ILE A 4 18.61 2.44 -6.76
C ILE A 4 17.43 3.38 -6.43
N VAL A 5 16.91 3.32 -5.20
CA VAL A 5 15.79 4.13 -4.71
C VAL A 5 16.08 4.55 -3.26
N SER A 6 15.86 5.82 -2.92
CA SER A 6 15.98 6.34 -1.55
C SER A 6 14.86 5.83 -0.64
N LEU A 7 15.09 5.81 0.69
CA LEU A 7 14.05 5.47 1.67
C LEU A 7 12.81 6.38 1.54
N GLU A 8 13.03 7.65 1.22
CA GLU A 8 11.97 8.64 1.03
C GLU A 8 11.10 8.33 -0.19
N GLU A 9 11.71 7.94 -1.31
CA GLU A 9 10.98 7.55 -2.52
C GLU A 9 10.18 6.26 -2.30
N MET A 10 10.71 5.32 -1.52
CA MET A 10 9.96 4.11 -1.15
C MET A 10 8.76 4.46 -0.26
N ARG A 11 8.93 5.33 0.74
CA ARG A 11 7.84 5.80 1.61
C ARG A 11 6.73 6.46 0.78
N LYS A 12 7.09 7.41 -0.08
CA LYS A 12 6.13 8.11 -0.96
C LYS A 12 5.37 7.15 -1.87
N SER A 13 6.05 6.11 -2.37
CA SER A 13 5.43 5.09 -3.20
C SER A 13 4.40 4.26 -2.41
N VAL A 14 4.74 3.85 -1.19
CA VAL A 14 3.81 3.11 -0.30
C VAL A 14 2.60 3.96 0.09
N GLU A 15 2.79 5.23 0.39
CA GLU A 15 1.70 6.18 0.68
C GLU A 15 0.75 6.33 -0.51
N THR A 16 1.30 6.51 -1.72
CA THR A 16 0.53 6.65 -2.96
C THR A 16 -0.28 5.39 -3.25
N LEU A 17 0.33 4.20 -3.14
CA LEU A 17 -0.36 2.93 -3.32
C LEU A 17 -1.46 2.71 -2.27
N THR A 18 -1.22 3.15 -1.04
CA THR A 18 -2.21 3.06 0.05
C THR A 18 -3.45 3.90 -0.26
N ALA A 19 -3.26 5.13 -0.76
CA ALA A 19 -4.38 5.98 -1.17
C ALA A 19 -5.22 5.33 -2.28
N ILE A 20 -4.57 4.77 -3.32
CA ILE A 20 -5.25 4.07 -4.42
C ILE A 20 -6.00 2.83 -3.92
N ALA A 21 -5.36 2.02 -3.06
CA ALA A 21 -5.97 0.81 -2.51
C ALA A 21 -7.18 1.14 -1.60
N ARG A 22 -7.15 2.27 -0.87
CA ARG A 22 -8.29 2.75 -0.09
C ARG A 22 -9.46 3.16 -0.98
N GLN A 23 -9.19 3.94 -2.04
CA GLN A 23 -10.23 4.30 -3.02
C GLN A 23 -10.87 3.06 -3.64
N LEU A 24 -10.07 2.06 -4.02
CA LEU A 24 -10.59 0.80 -4.56
C LEU A 24 -11.40 0.02 -3.52
N TYR A 25 -10.98 0.02 -2.26
CA TYR A 25 -11.73 -0.60 -1.17
C TYR A 25 -13.09 0.06 -0.97
N GLU A 26 -13.13 1.38 -0.86
CA GLU A 26 -14.35 2.17 -0.64
C GLU A 26 -15.33 2.05 -1.82
N ALA A 27 -14.84 1.97 -3.06
CA ALA A 27 -15.67 1.82 -4.25
C ALA A 27 -16.13 0.38 -4.53
N SER A 28 -15.76 -0.60 -3.69
CA SER A 28 -15.95 -2.03 -3.99
C SER A 28 -17.03 -2.73 -3.17
N GLU A 29 -17.89 -1.99 -2.47
CA GLU A 29 -18.94 -2.58 -1.61
C GLU A 29 -19.81 -3.61 -2.35
N ASP A 30 -20.21 -3.31 -3.59
CA ASP A 30 -21.01 -4.19 -4.45
C ASP A 30 -20.20 -5.31 -5.14
N PHE A 31 -18.87 -5.34 -4.95
CA PHE A 31 -17.97 -6.29 -5.59
C PHE A 31 -17.14 -7.05 -4.54
N PRO A 32 -17.72 -8.09 -3.88
CA PRO A 32 -17.11 -8.73 -2.71
C PRO A 32 -15.69 -9.27 -2.93
N ALA A 33 -15.38 -9.75 -4.14
CA ALA A 33 -14.04 -10.22 -4.47
C ALA A 33 -13.04 -9.06 -4.55
N VAL A 34 -13.43 -7.92 -5.13
CA VAL A 34 -12.60 -6.71 -5.19
C VAL A 34 -12.40 -6.20 -3.78
N ASN A 35 -13.46 -6.07 -2.98
CA ASN A 35 -13.40 -5.61 -1.59
C ASN A 35 -12.41 -6.41 -0.73
N ARG A 36 -12.53 -7.75 -0.76
CA ARG A 36 -11.61 -8.64 -0.03
C ARG A 36 -10.16 -8.48 -0.50
N ASN A 37 -9.92 -8.35 -1.79
CA ASN A 37 -8.55 -8.19 -2.31
C ASN A 37 -7.98 -6.81 -1.99
N SER A 38 -8.77 -5.74 -2.05
CA SER A 38 -8.37 -4.40 -1.63
C SER A 38 -7.96 -4.37 -0.16
N LYS A 39 -8.71 -5.05 0.74
CA LYS A 39 -8.31 -5.21 2.15
C LYS A 39 -6.96 -5.91 2.31
N ARG A 40 -6.71 -6.98 1.53
CA ARG A 40 -5.44 -7.73 1.58
C ARG A 40 -4.27 -6.86 1.12
N VAL A 41 -4.45 -6.09 0.05
CA VAL A 41 -3.45 -5.14 -0.45
C VAL A 41 -3.15 -4.08 0.61
N LEU A 42 -4.17 -3.51 1.25
CA LEU A 42 -4.00 -2.54 2.33
C LEU A 42 -3.19 -3.11 3.50
N ALA A 43 -3.44 -4.36 3.90
CA ALA A 43 -2.67 -5.02 4.95
C ALA A 43 -1.19 -5.21 4.55
N SER A 44 -0.92 -5.59 3.30
CA SER A 44 0.46 -5.70 2.80
C SER A 44 1.17 -4.35 2.75
N LEU A 45 0.48 -3.29 2.33
CA LEU A 45 1.05 -1.93 2.29
C LEU A 45 1.37 -1.40 3.69
N GLU A 46 0.53 -1.71 4.68
CA GLU A 46 0.80 -1.36 6.07
C GLU A 46 2.06 -2.05 6.60
N MET A 47 2.26 -3.33 6.27
CA MET A 47 3.50 -4.04 6.62
C MET A 47 4.73 -3.41 5.96
N LEU A 48 4.62 -2.98 4.70
CA LEU A 48 5.71 -2.26 4.03
C LEU A 48 6.02 -0.94 4.72
N ARG A 49 4.98 -0.19 5.14
CA ARG A 49 5.14 1.07 5.88
C ARG A 49 5.92 0.85 7.17
N ILE A 50 5.52 -0.13 7.99
CA ILE A 50 6.20 -0.49 9.24
C ILE A 50 7.68 -0.84 8.97
N ASN A 51 7.94 -1.71 7.99
CA ASN A 51 9.31 -2.13 7.66
C ASN A 51 10.19 -0.96 7.16
N ILE A 52 9.62 0.05 6.50
CA ILE A 52 10.33 1.25 6.07
C ILE A 52 10.61 2.19 7.26
N GLU A 53 9.70 2.27 8.22
CA GLU A 53 9.86 3.09 9.43
C GLU A 53 10.90 2.53 10.41
N GLU A 54 11.10 1.20 10.41
CA GLU A 54 12.08 0.51 11.25
C GLU A 54 13.51 0.45 10.64
N ALA A 55 13.68 0.77 9.35
CA ALA A 55 14.93 0.63 8.59
C ALA A 55 15.84 1.87 8.58
#